data_AF-A0A6J7I9J7-F1
#
_entry.id   AF-A0A6J7I9J7-F1
#
_cell.length_a   1.000
_cell.length_b   1.000
_cell.length_c   1.000
_cell.angle_alpha   90.00
_cell.angle_beta   90.00
_cell.angle_gamma   90.00
#
_symmetry.space_group_name_H-M   'P 1'
#
loop_
_entity.id
_entity.type
_entity.pdbx_description
1 polymer ?
#
loop_
_entity_poly.entity_id
_entity_poly.type
_entity_poly.pdbx_seq_one_letter_code
_entity_poly.pdbx_strand_id
1 'polypeptide(L)'
;MSELGKAQASGFQDSLQRWADNCATTTQCPFGGDGKQVVASFTRKLRKVNTTPMPVTGGTDLGYQETIQLVQLVLAQGRDGWPVVDLVAIAMKTHDGTDLQGIRSAVKAAININLISANTAINCFDRPSPGSQALALKRIRAWQTAAPTFAFSMGWGSIGCGWWPARDPQAPGDLPFSGAPPILLVGGTHDPNTPLPGTYAMQEKLPGSRVLIWDGDGHGASTKGDDCVNNTLTRFFVKGKLPADGKRCTAA
;
A
#
# COMPACT_ATOMS: atom_id res chain seq x y z
N MET A 1 10.84 -10.74 -7.62
CA MET A 1 10.70 -9.70 -6.56
C MET A 1 10.83 -8.26 -7.04
N SER A 2 11.63 -7.94 -8.06
CA SER A 2 11.62 -6.59 -8.65
C SER A 2 10.23 -6.17 -9.12
N GLU A 3 9.51 -7.10 -9.76
CA GLU A 3 8.19 -6.81 -10.32
C GLU A 3 7.09 -6.65 -9.25
N LEU A 4 7.11 -7.46 -8.18
CA LEU A 4 6.17 -7.30 -7.05
C LEU A 4 6.40 -5.98 -6.31
N GLY A 5 7.66 -5.63 -6.01
CA GLY A 5 7.98 -4.36 -5.36
C GLY A 5 7.64 -3.16 -6.25
N LYS A 6 7.87 -3.27 -7.56
CA LYS A 6 7.46 -2.25 -8.54
C LYS A 6 5.94 -2.11 -8.59
N ALA A 7 5.22 -3.22 -8.67
CA ALA A 7 3.75 -3.20 -8.72
C ALA A 7 3.16 -2.53 -7.49
N GLN A 8 3.66 -2.86 -6.29
CA GLN A 8 3.21 -2.23 -5.05
C GLN A 8 3.57 -0.73 -5.00
N ALA A 9 4.78 -0.35 -5.42
CA ALA A 9 5.17 1.06 -5.49
C ALA A 9 4.29 1.86 -6.46
N SER A 10 3.96 1.28 -7.63
CA SER A 10 3.01 1.85 -8.58
C SER A 10 1.60 1.92 -7.99
N GLY A 11 1.17 0.91 -7.23
CA GLY A 11 -0.13 0.90 -6.55
C GLY A 11 -0.26 2.04 -5.54
N PHE A 12 0.75 2.27 -4.70
CA PHE A 12 0.77 3.44 -3.82
C PHE A 12 0.81 4.76 -4.59
N GLN A 13 1.53 4.81 -5.71
CA GLN A 13 1.56 6.01 -6.54
C GLN A 13 0.19 6.31 -7.17
N ASP A 14 -0.54 5.29 -7.59
CA ASP A 14 -1.92 5.38 -8.07
C ASP A 14 -2.85 5.85 -6.96
N SER A 15 -2.82 5.24 -5.78
CA SER A 15 -3.64 5.69 -4.64
C SER A 15 -3.35 7.14 -4.24
N LEU A 16 -2.10 7.58 -4.27
CA LEU A 16 -1.75 8.98 -4.04
C LEU A 16 -2.29 9.91 -5.13
N GLN A 17 -2.25 9.47 -6.40
CA GLN A 17 -2.84 10.23 -7.51
C GLN A 17 -4.35 10.36 -7.34
N ARG A 18 -5.04 9.30 -6.92
CA ARG A 18 -6.49 9.31 -6.71
C ARG A 18 -6.91 10.21 -5.55
N TRP A 19 -6.17 10.18 -4.44
CA TRP A 19 -6.32 11.18 -3.38
C TRP A 19 -6.12 12.60 -3.94
N ALA A 20 -5.05 12.82 -4.70
CA ALA A 20 -4.73 14.14 -5.22
C ALA A 20 -5.77 14.68 -6.20
N ASP A 21 -6.32 13.82 -7.07
CA ASP A 21 -7.41 14.16 -7.98
C ASP A 21 -8.68 14.54 -7.20
N ASN A 22 -8.99 13.83 -6.12
CA ASN A 22 -10.11 14.17 -5.24
C ASN A 22 -9.86 15.49 -4.49
N CYS A 23 -8.70 15.63 -3.85
CA CYS A 23 -8.28 16.83 -3.13
C CYS A 23 -8.42 18.06 -4.04
N ALA A 24 -7.89 17.99 -5.26
CA ALA A 24 -7.89 19.07 -6.25
C ALA A 24 -9.29 19.59 -6.62
N THR A 25 -10.35 18.82 -6.38
CA THR A 25 -11.74 19.29 -6.58
C THR A 25 -12.21 20.26 -5.48
N THR A 26 -11.45 20.38 -4.38
CA THR A 26 -11.79 21.20 -3.22
C THR A 26 -10.92 22.45 -3.16
N THR A 27 -11.49 23.55 -2.64
CA THR A 27 -10.74 24.80 -2.40
C THR A 27 -9.72 24.69 -1.26
N GLN A 28 -9.83 23.66 -0.43
CA GLN A 28 -8.96 23.41 0.71
C GLN A 28 -7.71 22.60 0.34
N CYS A 29 -7.58 22.15 -0.91
CA CYS A 29 -6.44 21.34 -1.32
C CYS A 29 -5.11 22.10 -1.16
N PRO A 30 -4.15 21.60 -0.37
CA PRO A 30 -2.96 22.38 -0.01
C PRO A 30 -2.09 22.78 -1.20
N PHE A 31 -2.16 22.05 -2.31
CA PHE A 31 -1.24 22.18 -3.44
C PHE A 31 -1.90 22.59 -4.77
N GLY A 32 -3.14 23.10 -4.72
CA GLY A 32 -3.85 23.65 -5.88
C GLY A 32 -4.93 22.72 -6.45
N GLY A 33 -5.45 23.08 -7.62
CA GLY A 33 -6.63 22.45 -8.25
C GLY A 33 -6.34 21.45 -9.37
N ASP A 34 -5.09 20.97 -9.51
CA ASP A 34 -4.73 19.93 -10.47
C ASP A 34 -4.03 18.76 -9.75
N GLY A 35 -4.59 17.55 -9.86
CA GLY A 35 -4.11 16.40 -9.11
C GLY A 35 -2.66 16.03 -9.41
N LYS A 36 -2.19 16.17 -10.66
CA LYS A 36 -0.78 15.91 -10.99
C LYS A 36 0.16 16.92 -10.34
N GLN A 37 -0.22 18.20 -10.31
CA GLN A 37 0.52 19.25 -9.61
C GLN A 37 0.52 19.03 -8.09
N VAL A 38 -0.60 18.53 -7.53
CA VAL A 38 -0.71 18.16 -6.13
C VAL A 38 0.28 17.04 -5.79
N VAL A 39 0.31 15.93 -6.54
CA VAL A 39 1.29 14.84 -6.35
C VAL A 39 2.72 15.33 -6.48
N ALA A 40 3.01 16.16 -7.50
CA ALA A 40 4.36 16.68 -7.71
C ALA A 40 4.81 17.56 -6.53
N SER A 41 3.91 18.39 -6.00
CA SER A 41 4.17 19.25 -4.84
C SER A 41 4.34 18.43 -3.55
N PHE A 42 3.47 17.44 -3.34
CA PHE A 42 3.58 16.48 -2.25
C PHE A 42 4.95 15.80 -2.26
N THR A 43 5.36 15.25 -3.42
CA THR A 43 6.65 14.57 -3.59
C THR A 43 7.83 15.49 -3.29
N ARG A 44 7.80 16.73 -3.79
CA ARG A 44 8.87 17.72 -3.52
C ARG A 44 8.94 18.09 -2.04
N LYS A 45 7.80 18.31 -1.40
CA LYS A 45 7.73 18.66 0.03
C LYS A 45 8.19 17.50 0.91
N LEU A 46 7.74 16.28 0.62
CA LEU A 46 8.20 15.07 1.31
C LEU A 46 9.73 14.93 1.22
N ARG A 47 10.32 15.12 0.02
CA ARG A 47 11.79 15.11 -0.12
C ARG A 47 12.49 16.15 0.74
N LYS A 48 11.89 17.33 0.96
CA LYS A 48 12.43 18.35 1.87
C LYS A 48 12.42 17.88 3.33
N VAL A 49 11.42 17.12 3.75
CA VAL A 49 11.36 16.52 5.11
C VAL A 49 12.57 15.60 5.38
N ASN A 50 13.22 15.06 4.34
CA ASN A 50 14.42 14.25 4.50
C ASN A 50 15.65 15.03 4.99
N THR A 51 15.77 16.31 4.65
CA THR A 51 16.89 17.17 5.07
C THR A 51 16.49 18.19 6.14
N THR A 52 15.20 18.46 6.27
CA THR A 52 14.65 19.37 7.27
C THR A 52 13.38 18.74 7.84
N PRO A 53 13.50 17.86 8.85
CA PRO A 53 12.36 17.25 9.54
C PRO A 53 11.35 18.30 10.00
N MET A 54 10.08 17.92 10.11
CA MET A 54 9.02 18.81 10.57
C MET A 54 9.00 18.84 12.10
N PRO A 55 9.15 20.01 12.75
CA PRO A 55 9.01 20.12 14.19
C PRO A 55 7.64 19.65 14.69
N VAL A 56 7.60 19.08 15.89
CA VAL A 56 6.36 18.66 16.57
C VAL A 56 6.38 19.20 17.99
N THR A 57 5.41 20.04 18.34
CA THR A 57 5.31 20.57 19.71
C THR A 57 5.09 19.43 20.71
N GLY A 58 5.94 19.33 21.72
CA GLY A 58 5.83 18.29 22.76
C GLY A 58 6.16 16.87 22.28
N GLY A 59 6.81 16.71 21.13
CA GLY A 59 7.19 15.40 20.58
C GLY A 59 8.51 15.43 19.83
N THR A 60 8.87 14.30 19.21
CA THR A 60 10.02 14.27 18.29
C THR A 60 9.59 14.75 16.92
N ASP A 61 10.49 15.44 16.23
CA ASP A 61 10.31 15.84 14.83
C ASP A 61 9.91 14.67 13.92
N LEU A 62 9.07 14.95 12.94
CA LEU A 62 8.67 14.00 11.91
C LEU A 62 9.63 14.05 10.73
N GLY A 63 10.39 12.96 10.54
CA GLY A 63 11.30 12.78 9.42
C GLY A 63 10.66 12.07 8.23
N TYR A 64 11.36 12.06 7.09
CA TYR A 64 10.88 11.48 5.81
C TYR A 64 10.29 10.07 5.97
N GLN A 65 11.02 9.18 6.66
CA GLN A 65 10.64 7.78 6.77
C GLN A 65 9.34 7.58 7.55
N GLU A 66 9.17 8.30 8.66
CA GLU A 66 7.95 8.23 9.46
C GLU A 66 6.76 8.84 8.70
N THR A 67 6.97 9.96 8.01
CA THR A 67 5.93 10.60 7.18
C THR A 67 5.47 9.69 6.04
N ILE A 68 6.39 9.09 5.26
CA ILE A 68 6.01 8.24 4.13
C ILE A 68 5.35 6.94 4.58
N GLN A 69 5.77 6.36 5.72
CA GLN A 69 5.11 5.18 6.29
C GLN A 69 3.68 5.49 6.75
N LEU A 70 3.46 6.64 7.41
CA LEU A 70 2.12 7.08 7.78
C LEU A 70 1.23 7.23 6.53
N VAL A 71 1.74 7.87 5.48
CA VAL A 71 1.03 8.06 4.21
C VAL A 71 0.67 6.72 3.57
N GLN A 72 1.59 5.76 3.52
CA GLN A 72 1.31 4.42 3.01
C GLN A 72 0.21 3.72 3.83
N LEU A 73 0.29 3.78 5.16
CA LEU A 73 -0.70 3.17 6.03
C LEU A 73 -2.11 3.71 5.78
N VAL A 74 -2.26 5.03 5.64
CA VAL A 74 -3.58 5.66 5.44
C VAL A 74 -4.06 5.55 4.00
N LEU A 75 -3.19 5.57 3.00
CA LEU A 75 -3.58 5.30 1.61
C LEU A 75 -4.13 3.87 1.45
N ALA A 76 -3.61 2.90 2.20
CA ALA A 76 -4.16 1.54 2.25
C ALA A 76 -5.58 1.49 2.87
N GLN A 77 -6.01 2.51 3.60
CA GLN A 77 -7.39 2.60 4.08
C GLN A 77 -8.35 3.06 2.97
N GLY A 78 -7.87 3.60 1.86
CA GLY A 78 -8.71 4.15 0.80
C GLY A 78 -9.24 5.52 1.17
N ARG A 79 -10.49 5.82 0.80
CA ARG A 79 -11.11 7.13 1.03
C ARG A 79 -11.19 7.52 2.51
N ASP A 80 -11.33 6.55 3.40
CA ASP A 80 -11.34 6.79 4.85
C ASP A 80 -10.01 7.36 5.37
N GLY A 81 -8.91 7.11 4.66
CA GLY A 81 -7.58 7.61 5.02
C GLY A 81 -7.23 8.96 4.40
N TRP A 82 -7.97 9.42 3.39
CA TRP A 82 -7.68 10.67 2.66
C TRP A 82 -7.64 11.93 3.53
N PRO A 83 -8.52 12.12 4.53
CA PRO A 83 -8.41 13.26 5.44
C PRO A 83 -7.06 13.33 6.18
N VAL A 84 -6.44 12.17 6.49
CA VAL A 84 -5.11 12.16 7.09
C VAL A 84 -4.03 12.52 6.07
N VAL A 85 -4.19 12.15 4.80
CA VAL A 85 -3.28 12.59 3.73
C VAL A 85 -3.36 14.11 3.54
N ASP A 86 -4.54 14.71 3.65
CA ASP A 86 -4.71 16.17 3.65
C ASP A 86 -3.94 16.83 4.80
N LEU A 87 -4.07 16.31 6.02
CA LEU A 87 -3.34 16.81 7.19
C LEU A 87 -1.82 16.67 7.01
N VAL A 88 -1.34 15.56 6.46
CA VAL A 88 0.08 15.38 6.14
C VAL A 88 0.54 16.37 5.07
N ALA A 89 -0.26 16.60 4.04
CA ALA A 89 0.04 17.59 3.00
C ALA A 89 0.09 19.02 3.57
N ILE A 90 -0.81 19.39 4.47
CA ILE A 90 -0.82 20.67 5.20
C ILE A 90 0.45 20.78 6.05
N ALA A 91 0.74 19.78 6.89
CA ALA A 91 1.92 19.78 7.75
C ALA A 91 3.23 19.97 6.97
N MET A 92 3.38 19.27 5.84
CA MET A 92 4.53 19.45 4.96
C MET A 92 4.55 20.82 4.27
N LYS A 93 3.38 21.40 3.97
CA LYS A 93 3.28 22.73 3.38
C LYS A 93 3.73 23.80 4.36
N THR A 94 3.25 23.75 5.60
CA THR A 94 3.52 24.68 6.70
C THR A 94 4.83 24.42 7.42
N HIS A 95 5.44 23.25 7.21
CA HIS A 95 6.63 22.78 7.93
C HIS A 95 6.38 22.67 9.45
N ASP A 96 5.18 22.20 9.82
CA ASP A 96 4.77 21.97 11.21
C ASP A 96 4.00 20.65 11.31
N GLY A 97 4.55 19.70 12.06
CA GLY A 97 3.97 18.38 12.27
C GLY A 97 3.12 18.26 13.53
N THR A 98 2.89 19.35 14.26
CA THR A 98 2.21 19.34 15.57
C THR A 98 0.84 18.67 15.52
N ASP A 99 0.03 18.99 14.52
CA ASP A 99 -1.33 18.43 14.36
C ASP A 99 -1.34 16.92 14.04
N LEU A 100 -0.20 16.35 13.64
CA LEU A 100 -0.08 14.91 13.39
C LEU A 100 0.28 14.11 14.64
N GLN A 101 0.58 14.76 15.78
CA GLN A 101 1.02 14.06 17.00
C GLN A 101 -0.03 13.08 17.53
N GLY A 102 -1.31 13.48 17.54
CA GLY A 102 -2.42 12.63 17.97
C GLY A 102 -2.58 11.41 17.05
N ILE A 103 -2.53 11.63 15.73
CA ILE A 103 -2.62 10.57 14.72
C ILE A 103 -1.46 9.59 14.85
N ARG A 104 -0.24 10.10 14.98
CA ARG A 104 0.96 9.30 15.20
C ARG A 104 0.83 8.41 16.44
N SER A 105 0.32 8.98 17.53
CA SER A 105 0.12 8.24 18.79
C SER A 105 -0.94 7.16 18.65
N ALA A 106 -2.07 7.46 18.00
CA ALA A 106 -3.13 6.50 17.73
C ALA A 106 -2.66 5.35 16.81
N VAL A 107 -1.92 5.68 15.74
CA VAL A 107 -1.32 4.68 14.84
C VAL A 107 -0.35 3.78 15.59
N LYS A 108 0.52 4.36 16.42
CA LYS A 108 1.47 3.59 17.24
C LYS A 108 0.75 2.67 18.25
N ALA A 109 -0.37 3.10 18.82
CA ALA A 109 -1.16 2.29 19.73
C ALA A 109 -1.93 1.16 19.01
N ALA A 110 -2.41 1.42 17.79
CA ALA A 110 -3.15 0.44 16.98
C ALA A 110 -2.22 -0.62 16.37
N ILE A 111 -1.00 -0.24 15.99
CA ILE A 111 0.03 -1.16 15.52
C ILE A 111 0.62 -1.85 16.75
N ASN A 112 0.08 -3.02 17.09
CA ASN A 112 0.49 -3.88 18.20
C ASN A 112 2.04 -4.01 18.27
N ILE A 113 2.57 -4.17 19.49
CA ILE A 113 3.97 -3.86 19.87
C ILE A 113 5.06 -4.60 19.06
N ASN A 114 4.71 -5.65 18.32
CA ASN A 114 5.64 -6.40 17.48
C ASN A 114 5.23 -6.56 16.01
N LEU A 115 4.17 -5.91 15.50
CA LEU A 115 3.69 -6.14 14.12
C LEU A 115 4.80 -5.97 13.08
N ILE A 116 5.52 -4.85 13.13
CA ILE A 116 6.60 -4.55 12.17
C ILE A 116 7.76 -5.55 12.30
N SER A 117 8.14 -5.90 13.53
CA SER A 117 9.21 -6.86 13.80
C SER A 117 8.85 -8.27 13.34
N ALA A 118 7.64 -8.73 13.64
CA ALA A 118 7.12 -10.03 13.22
C ALA A 118 6.94 -10.08 11.70
N ASN A 119 6.36 -9.05 11.10
CA ASN A 119 6.20 -8.95 9.64
C ASN A 119 7.55 -9.02 8.93
N THR A 120 8.57 -8.31 9.43
CA THR A 120 9.94 -8.37 8.89
C THR A 120 10.51 -9.78 9.01
N ALA A 121 10.42 -10.39 10.20
CA ALA A 121 10.98 -11.71 10.45
C ALA A 121 10.35 -12.80 9.56
N ILE A 122 9.03 -12.80 9.45
CA ILE A 122 8.27 -13.75 8.62
C ILE A 122 8.56 -13.53 7.15
N ASN A 123 8.47 -12.29 6.64
CA ASN A 123 8.73 -12.02 5.22
C ASN A 123 10.15 -12.39 4.80
N CYS A 124 11.16 -12.11 5.65
CA CYS A 124 12.53 -12.46 5.33
C CYS A 124 12.81 -13.96 5.39
N PHE A 125 12.05 -14.70 6.20
CA PHE A 125 12.10 -16.16 6.24
C PHE A 125 11.41 -16.78 5.01
N ASP A 126 10.18 -16.38 4.71
CA ASP A 126 9.35 -16.92 3.61
C ASP A 126 9.95 -16.63 2.23
N ARG A 127 10.57 -15.46 2.06
CA ARG A 127 11.00 -14.95 0.76
C ARG A 127 12.39 -14.30 0.86
N PRO A 128 13.48 -15.08 0.88
CA PRO A 128 14.81 -14.52 0.92
C PRO A 128 15.03 -13.58 -0.27
N SER A 129 15.32 -12.30 0.00
CA SER A 129 15.73 -11.32 -1.01
C SER A 129 17.23 -11.12 -0.97
N PRO A 130 17.92 -11.02 -2.11
CA PRO A 130 19.25 -10.43 -2.10
C PRO A 130 19.18 -9.01 -1.51
N GLY A 131 20.17 -8.66 -0.69
CA GLY A 131 20.32 -7.35 -0.09
C GLY A 131 21.68 -6.76 -0.46
N SER A 132 21.67 -5.64 -1.17
CA SER A 132 22.86 -4.82 -1.38
C SER A 132 22.43 -3.39 -1.70
N GLN A 133 23.28 -2.43 -1.35
CA GLN A 133 23.02 -1.02 -1.68
C GLN A 133 22.91 -0.81 -3.20
N ALA A 134 23.77 -1.49 -3.99
CA ALA A 134 23.72 -1.42 -5.44
C ALA A 134 22.36 -1.91 -6.00
N LEU A 135 21.78 -2.96 -5.42
CA LEU A 135 20.47 -3.45 -5.82
C LEU A 135 19.35 -2.48 -5.44
N ALA A 136 19.40 -1.86 -4.25
CA ALA A 136 18.44 -0.82 -3.87
C ALA A 136 18.48 0.34 -4.86
N LEU A 137 19.66 0.88 -5.16
CA LEU A 137 19.82 1.97 -6.13
C LEU A 137 19.33 1.59 -7.53
N LYS A 138 19.58 0.35 -7.98
CA LYS A 138 19.05 -0.17 -9.24
C LYS A 138 17.51 -0.19 -9.24
N ARG A 139 16.88 -0.67 -8.16
CA ARG A 139 15.41 -0.71 -7.99
C ARG A 139 14.82 0.70 -7.96
N ILE A 140 15.40 1.62 -7.17
CA ILE A 140 14.97 3.02 -7.10
C ILE A 140 14.94 3.65 -8.50
N ARG A 141 16.05 3.53 -9.25
CA ARG A 141 16.12 4.06 -10.63
C ARG A 141 15.07 3.43 -11.55
N ALA A 142 14.88 2.11 -11.47
CA ALA A 142 13.91 1.39 -12.30
C ALA A 142 12.45 1.72 -11.97
N TRP A 143 12.15 2.09 -10.72
CA TRP A 143 10.79 2.38 -10.25
C TRP A 143 10.47 3.87 -10.29
N GLN A 144 11.47 4.75 -10.38
CA GLN A 144 11.35 6.20 -10.26
C GLN A 144 10.29 6.81 -11.20
N THR A 145 10.17 6.31 -12.43
CA THR A 145 9.19 6.80 -13.39
C THR A 145 7.77 6.40 -13.03
N ALA A 146 7.57 5.17 -12.56
CA ALA A 146 6.25 4.63 -12.24
C ALA A 146 5.75 5.07 -10.85
N ALA A 147 6.67 5.30 -9.91
CA ALA A 147 6.36 5.60 -8.51
C ALA A 147 7.27 6.69 -7.94
N PRO A 148 7.28 7.92 -8.47
CA PRO A 148 8.26 8.95 -8.11
C PRO A 148 8.26 9.34 -6.62
N THR A 149 7.16 9.13 -5.91
CA THR A 149 7.02 9.39 -4.48
C THR A 149 7.56 8.24 -3.62
N PHE A 150 7.31 6.99 -4.04
CA PHE A 150 7.52 5.78 -3.23
C PHE A 150 8.76 4.98 -3.62
N ALA A 151 9.33 5.21 -4.82
CA ALA A 151 10.48 4.46 -5.33
C ALA A 151 11.67 4.46 -4.36
N PHE A 152 11.96 5.60 -3.74
CA PHE A 152 13.07 5.74 -2.79
C PHE A 152 12.86 4.89 -1.53
N SER A 153 11.75 5.11 -0.80
CA SER A 153 11.47 4.40 0.46
C SER A 153 11.33 2.90 0.25
N MET A 154 10.59 2.48 -0.78
CA MET A 154 10.34 1.07 -1.06
C MET A 154 11.56 0.37 -1.67
N GLY A 155 12.37 1.08 -2.45
CA GLY A 155 13.63 0.56 -2.98
C GLY A 155 14.61 0.20 -1.86
N TRP A 156 14.77 1.08 -0.86
CA TRP A 156 15.56 0.79 0.34
C TRP A 156 14.91 -0.22 1.27
N GLY A 157 13.59 -0.19 1.44
CA GLY A 157 12.86 -1.20 2.24
C GLY A 157 13.02 -2.62 1.71
N SER A 158 13.26 -2.77 0.41
CA SER A 158 13.33 -4.07 -0.26
C SER A 158 14.63 -4.87 -0.07
N ILE A 159 15.65 -4.32 0.62
CA ILE A 159 16.96 -4.99 0.78
C ILE A 159 17.22 -5.58 2.16
N GLY A 160 16.39 -5.28 3.17
CA GLY A 160 16.65 -5.68 4.56
C GLY A 160 16.82 -7.19 4.76
N CYS A 161 16.06 -8.00 4.04
CA CYS A 161 16.12 -9.46 4.16
C CYS A 161 17.43 -10.10 3.66
N GLY A 162 18.27 -9.38 2.91
CA GLY A 162 19.54 -9.94 2.45
C GLY A 162 20.55 -10.21 3.56
N TRP A 163 20.37 -9.57 4.71
CA TRP A 163 21.17 -9.77 5.92
C TRP A 163 20.44 -10.60 6.99
N TRP A 164 19.25 -11.14 6.68
CA TRP A 164 18.51 -11.95 7.62
C TRP A 164 19.24 -13.29 7.87
N PRO A 165 19.50 -13.67 9.14
CA PRO A 165 20.38 -14.81 9.45
C PRO A 165 19.71 -16.17 9.22
N ALA A 166 18.38 -16.21 9.19
CA ALA A 166 17.60 -17.41 8.95
C ALA A 166 17.04 -17.43 7.52
N ARG A 167 16.89 -18.61 6.93
CA ARG A 167 16.24 -18.81 5.65
C ARG A 167 15.39 -20.06 5.72
N ASP A 168 14.25 -20.07 5.06
CA ASP A 168 13.49 -21.30 4.87
C ASP A 168 14.22 -22.19 3.84
N PRO A 169 14.77 -23.35 4.23
CA PRO A 169 15.38 -24.28 3.28
C PRO A 169 14.35 -24.93 2.34
N GLN A 170 13.06 -24.84 2.68
CA GLN A 170 11.92 -25.35 1.93
C GLN A 170 11.06 -24.23 1.34
N ALA A 171 11.59 -23.00 1.27
CA ALA A 171 10.88 -21.82 0.80
C ALA A 171 10.03 -22.18 -0.44
N PRO A 172 8.69 -22.19 -0.32
CA PRO A 172 7.87 -22.77 -1.35
C PRO A 172 8.06 -21.98 -2.65
N GLY A 173 8.58 -22.68 -3.66
CA GLY A 173 8.61 -22.19 -5.03
C GLY A 173 7.21 -22.19 -5.64
N ASP A 174 7.10 -22.47 -6.93
CA ASP A 174 5.80 -22.72 -7.54
C ASP A 174 5.22 -24.04 -6.99
N LEU A 175 4.32 -23.93 -6.00
CA LEU A 175 3.57 -25.07 -5.50
C LEU A 175 2.48 -25.46 -6.52
N PRO A 176 2.36 -26.74 -6.90
CA PRO A 176 1.22 -27.19 -7.68
C PRO A 176 -0.05 -27.17 -6.81
N PHE A 177 -1.02 -26.34 -7.16
CA PHE A 177 -2.32 -26.33 -6.50
C PHE A 177 -3.29 -27.29 -7.20
N SER A 178 -3.00 -28.59 -7.16
CA SER A 178 -3.93 -29.60 -7.68
C SER A 178 -4.92 -30.02 -6.59
N GLY A 179 -6.21 -30.10 -6.94
CA GLY A 179 -7.25 -30.61 -6.03
C GLY A 179 -7.79 -29.59 -5.02
N ALA A 180 -7.53 -28.30 -5.23
CA ALA A 180 -8.10 -27.26 -4.39
C ALA A 180 -9.64 -27.23 -4.50
N PRO A 181 -10.38 -27.00 -3.40
CA PRO A 181 -11.82 -26.76 -3.45
C PRO A 181 -12.14 -25.45 -4.19
N PRO A 182 -13.42 -25.12 -4.45
CA PRO A 182 -13.80 -23.83 -5.01
C PRO A 182 -13.15 -22.67 -4.25
N ILE A 183 -12.35 -21.86 -4.95
CA ILE A 183 -11.68 -20.68 -4.37
C ILE A 183 -12.26 -19.41 -4.98
N LEU A 184 -12.66 -18.48 -4.11
CA LEU A 184 -13.01 -17.12 -4.47
C LEU A 184 -11.81 -16.21 -4.19
N LEU A 185 -11.27 -15.61 -5.25
CA LEU A 185 -10.26 -14.56 -5.16
C LEU A 185 -10.95 -13.20 -5.21
N VAL A 186 -10.54 -12.27 -4.34
CA VAL A 186 -11.11 -10.92 -4.29
C VAL A 186 -9.99 -9.91 -4.47
N GLY A 187 -10.08 -9.07 -5.49
CA GLY A 187 -9.07 -8.06 -5.79
C GLY A 187 -9.70 -6.67 -5.97
N GLY A 188 -9.02 -5.64 -5.45
CA GLY A 188 -9.39 -4.23 -5.64
C GLY A 188 -8.69 -3.63 -6.87
N THR A 189 -9.39 -2.79 -7.63
CA THR A 189 -8.80 -2.08 -8.79
C THR A 189 -7.72 -1.09 -8.36
N HIS A 190 -7.89 -0.44 -7.21
CA HIS A 190 -6.96 0.54 -6.65
C HIS A 190 -6.45 0.10 -5.26
N ASP A 191 -6.12 -1.19 -5.13
CA ASP A 191 -5.43 -1.73 -3.94
C ASP A 191 -3.92 -1.45 -4.05
N PRO A 192 -3.35 -0.59 -3.19
CA PRO A 192 -1.92 -0.25 -3.26
C PRO A 192 -1.01 -1.37 -2.76
N ASN A 193 -1.49 -2.23 -1.87
CA ASN A 193 -0.67 -3.25 -1.19
C ASN A 193 -0.57 -4.53 -2.02
N THR A 194 -1.70 -4.95 -2.58
CA THR A 194 -1.84 -6.16 -3.40
C THR A 194 -2.59 -5.83 -4.69
N PRO A 195 -1.93 -5.16 -5.66
CA PRO A 195 -2.57 -4.74 -6.90
C PRO A 195 -3.26 -5.89 -7.65
N LEU A 196 -4.38 -5.59 -8.31
CA LEU A 196 -5.22 -6.56 -9.02
C LEU A 196 -4.47 -7.55 -9.94
N PRO A 197 -3.39 -7.17 -10.67
CA PRO A 197 -2.60 -8.14 -11.44
C PRO A 197 -2.08 -9.32 -10.62
N GLY A 198 -1.77 -9.13 -9.33
CA GLY A 198 -1.39 -10.20 -8.43
C GLY A 198 -2.53 -11.17 -8.12
N THR A 199 -3.78 -10.69 -8.13
CA THR A 199 -4.97 -11.55 -7.99
C THR A 199 -5.13 -12.46 -9.21
N TYR A 200 -4.95 -11.93 -10.42
CA TYR A 200 -4.98 -12.74 -11.65
C TYR A 200 -3.82 -13.73 -11.71
N ALA A 201 -2.61 -13.32 -11.32
CA ALA A 201 -1.47 -14.25 -11.24
C ALA A 201 -1.72 -15.39 -10.24
N MET A 202 -2.48 -15.15 -9.17
CA MET A 202 -2.92 -16.21 -8.26
C MET A 202 -4.00 -17.10 -8.89
N GLN A 203 -4.93 -16.51 -9.66
CA GLN A 203 -5.96 -17.24 -10.38
C GLN A 203 -5.36 -18.26 -11.37
N GLU A 204 -4.33 -17.88 -12.11
CA GLU A 204 -3.61 -18.76 -13.05
C GLU A 204 -3.04 -20.01 -12.36
N LYS A 205 -2.66 -19.87 -11.08
CA LYS A 205 -2.13 -20.96 -10.26
C LYS A 205 -3.22 -21.79 -9.59
N LEU A 206 -4.47 -21.32 -9.55
CA LEU A 206 -5.60 -21.97 -8.89
C LEU A 206 -6.69 -22.33 -9.92
N PRO A 207 -6.53 -23.43 -10.69
CA PRO A 207 -7.55 -23.87 -11.64
C PRO A 207 -8.92 -24.02 -10.98
N GLY A 208 -9.95 -23.47 -11.61
CA GLY A 208 -11.32 -23.53 -11.09
C GLY A 208 -11.69 -22.40 -10.12
N SER A 209 -10.73 -21.55 -9.72
CA SER A 209 -11.03 -20.33 -8.97
C SER A 209 -11.82 -19.30 -9.79
N ARG A 210 -12.47 -18.37 -9.10
CA ARG A 210 -13.17 -17.22 -9.70
C ARG A 210 -12.73 -15.93 -9.03
N VAL A 211 -12.58 -14.88 -9.83
CA VAL A 211 -12.19 -13.55 -9.36
C VAL A 211 -13.42 -12.66 -9.22
N LEU A 212 -13.57 -12.06 -8.03
CA LEU A 212 -14.44 -10.94 -7.76
C LEU A 212 -13.60 -9.66 -7.79
N ILE A 213 -13.99 -8.71 -8.62
CA ILE A 213 -13.33 -7.41 -8.76
C ILE A 213 -14.13 -6.37 -7.98
N TRP A 214 -13.48 -5.71 -7.03
CA TRP A 214 -14.03 -4.53 -6.38
C TRP A 214 -13.41 -3.28 -7.00
N ASP A 215 -14.25 -2.42 -7.56
CA ASP A 215 -13.82 -1.14 -8.11
C ASP A 215 -13.87 -0.07 -7.03
N GLY A 216 -12.76 0.09 -6.32
CA GLY A 216 -12.67 0.95 -5.16
C GLY A 216 -11.24 1.19 -4.69
N ASP A 217 -11.12 2.13 -3.77
CA ASP A 217 -9.87 2.65 -3.23
C ASP A 217 -9.48 1.91 -1.93
N GLY A 218 -8.24 1.40 -1.87
CA GLY A 218 -7.66 0.87 -0.64
C GLY A 218 -7.47 -0.64 -0.63
N HIS A 219 -6.83 -1.13 0.44
CA HIS A 219 -6.42 -2.51 0.59
C HIS A 219 -7.48 -3.36 1.31
N GLY A 220 -7.69 -4.58 0.83
CA GLY A 220 -8.59 -5.55 1.47
C GLY A 220 -10.05 -5.27 1.17
N ALA A 221 -10.46 -5.42 -0.09
CA ALA A 221 -11.82 -5.17 -0.57
C ALA A 221 -12.94 -5.78 0.30
N SER A 222 -12.70 -6.94 0.90
CA SER A 222 -13.66 -7.63 1.78
C SER A 222 -13.95 -6.89 3.10
N THR A 223 -13.11 -5.94 3.51
CA THR A 223 -13.28 -5.18 4.75
C THR A 223 -13.78 -3.76 4.51
N LYS A 224 -14.20 -3.43 3.29
CA LYS A 224 -14.56 -2.06 2.87
C LYS A 224 -16.06 -1.77 2.93
N GLY A 225 -16.86 -2.71 3.44
CA GLY A 225 -18.29 -2.49 3.68
C GLY A 225 -19.16 -2.46 2.42
N ASP A 226 -18.63 -2.80 1.24
CA ASP A 226 -19.39 -2.81 -0.02
C ASP A 226 -20.44 -3.93 -0.05
N ASP A 227 -21.71 -3.58 -0.26
CA ASP A 227 -22.82 -4.53 -0.25
C ASP A 227 -22.71 -5.58 -1.35
N CYS A 228 -22.21 -5.23 -2.54
CA CYS A 228 -22.04 -6.19 -3.63
C CYS A 228 -20.96 -7.22 -3.30
N VAL A 229 -19.85 -6.78 -2.68
CA VAL A 229 -18.79 -7.65 -2.18
C VAL A 229 -19.32 -8.54 -1.06
N ASN A 230 -19.93 -7.95 -0.02
CA ASN A 230 -20.47 -8.66 1.15
C ASN A 230 -21.51 -9.72 0.76
N ASN A 231 -22.43 -9.39 -0.15
CA ASN A 231 -23.41 -10.35 -0.65
C ASN A 231 -22.76 -11.49 -1.46
N THR A 232 -21.68 -11.20 -2.19
CA THR A 232 -20.94 -12.24 -2.93
C THR A 232 -20.18 -13.17 -1.99
N LEU A 233 -19.48 -12.61 -1.00
CA LEU A 233 -18.79 -13.36 0.05
C LEU A 233 -19.78 -14.24 0.85
N THR A 234 -20.92 -13.69 1.25
CA THR A 234 -21.95 -14.42 1.98
C THR A 234 -22.46 -15.62 1.19
N ARG A 235 -22.76 -15.46 -0.11
CA ARG A 235 -23.19 -16.59 -0.96
C ARG A 235 -22.10 -17.64 -1.12
N PHE A 236 -20.83 -17.24 -1.19
CA PHE A 236 -19.72 -18.17 -1.26
C PHE A 236 -19.55 -18.95 0.05
N PHE A 237 -19.44 -18.28 1.19
CA PHE A 237 -19.24 -18.95 2.49
C PHE A 237 -20.43 -19.78 2.95
N VAL A 238 -21.67 -19.33 2.69
CA VAL A 238 -22.88 -20.04 3.15
C VAL A 238 -23.30 -21.14 2.19
N LYS A 239 -23.16 -20.93 0.86
CA LYS A 239 -23.72 -21.84 -0.15
C LYS A 239 -22.66 -22.50 -1.04
N GLY A 240 -21.38 -22.20 -0.84
CA GLY A 240 -20.30 -22.65 -1.75
C GLY A 240 -20.42 -22.09 -3.17
N LYS A 241 -21.24 -21.05 -3.40
CA LYS A 241 -21.54 -20.55 -4.75
C LYS A 241 -20.56 -19.45 -5.16
N LEU A 242 -19.72 -19.76 -6.15
CA LEU A 242 -18.85 -18.78 -6.79
C LEU A 242 -19.65 -17.82 -7.70
N PRO A 243 -19.22 -16.56 -7.86
CA PRO A 243 -19.77 -15.66 -8.86
C PRO A 243 -19.36 -16.08 -10.28
N ALA A 244 -19.93 -15.40 -11.29
CA ALA A 244 -19.33 -15.37 -12.61
C ALA A 244 -17.89 -14.84 -12.50
N ASP A 245 -16.98 -15.38 -13.32
CA ASP A 245 -15.60 -14.94 -13.28
C ASP A 245 -15.48 -13.49 -13.74
N GLY A 246 -14.67 -12.70 -13.03
CA GLY A 246 -14.55 -11.27 -13.28
C GLY A 246 -15.80 -10.46 -12.93
N LYS A 247 -16.73 -11.00 -12.11
CA LYS A 247 -17.85 -10.21 -11.58
C LYS A 247 -17.30 -8.94 -10.95
N ARG A 248 -17.88 -7.80 -11.31
CA ARG A 248 -17.46 -6.48 -10.83
C ARG A 248 -18.48 -5.92 -9.84
N CYS A 249 -17.99 -5.40 -8.72
CA CYS A 249 -18.72 -4.61 -7.74
C CYS A 249 -18.16 -3.20 -7.80
N THR A 250 -19.00 -2.21 -8.11
CA THR A 250 -18.59 -0.81 -8.11
C THR A 250 -18.89 -0.22 -6.75
N ALA A 251 -17.88 0.36 -6.09
CA ALA A 251 -18.09 1.06 -4.84
C ALA A 251 -19.13 2.18 -5.03
N ALA A 252 -20.09 2.25 -4.11
CA ALA A 252 -21.08 3.32 -4.06
C ALA A 252 -20.44 4.66 -3.68
#